data_AF-A0A7X8EZ02-F1
#
_entry.id   AF-A0A7X8EZ02-F1
#
_cell.length_a   1.000
_cell.length_b   1.000
_cell.length_c   1.000
_cell.angle_alpha   90.00
_cell.angle_beta   90.00
_cell.angle_gamma   90.00
#
_symmetry.space_group_name_H-M   'P 1'
#
loop_
_entity.id
_entity.type
_entity.pdbx_description
1 polymer ?
#
loop_
_entity_poly.entity_id
_entity_poly.type
_entity_poly.pdbx_seq_one_letter_code
_entity_poly.pdbx_strand_id
1 'polypeptide(L)'
;TRSVFEVIEADAAVLDKYGLNAAMVARRMQELTNQAQRGLGTWIDVNGGRLRVMSEEYKGLLVCPWGHPGRYDKRITIVECPEKGQTLTWSDLNIHLIDAHGFFEGKGSAFRIEPELAAAILFHKDPSAEP
;
A
#
# COMPACT_ATOMS: atom_id res chain seq x y z
N THR A 1 -23.87 6.33 5.99
CA THR A 1 -22.75 6.05 5.07
C THR A 1 -21.74 7.16 5.24
N ARG A 2 -20.46 6.87 5.48
CA ARG A 2 -19.42 7.91 5.56
C ARG A 2 -19.11 8.44 4.16
N SER A 3 -18.84 9.74 4.04
CA SER A 3 -18.38 10.33 2.78
C SER A 3 -16.93 9.92 2.46
N VAL A 4 -16.52 10.06 1.20
CA VAL A 4 -15.13 9.80 0.78
C VAL A 4 -14.15 10.70 1.55
N PHE A 5 -14.50 11.97 1.77
CA PHE A 5 -13.67 12.91 2.51
C PHE A 5 -13.44 12.48 3.96
N GLU A 6 -14.50 12.04 4.64
CA GLU A 6 -14.39 11.53 6.03
C GLU A 6 -13.49 10.28 6.12
N VAL A 7 -13.48 9.43 5.08
CA VAL A 7 -12.59 8.28 5.03
C VAL A 7 -11.13 8.73 4.88
N ILE A 8 -10.86 9.65 3.96
CA ILE A 8 -9.51 10.19 3.72
C ILE A 8 -8.96 10.88 4.97
N GLU A 9 -9.76 11.72 5.63
CA GLU A 9 -9.35 12.42 6.85
C GLU A 9 -9.08 11.44 8.01
N ALA A 10 -9.94 10.44 8.18
CA ALA A 10 -9.74 9.42 9.21
C ALA A 10 -8.44 8.63 8.97
N ASP A 11 -8.14 8.27 7.72
CA ASP A 11 -6.94 7.52 7.36
C ASP A 11 -5.67 8.37 7.53
N ALA A 12 -5.73 9.65 7.18
CA ALA A 12 -4.63 10.58 7.43
C ALA A 12 -4.35 10.72 8.93
N ALA A 13 -5.39 10.83 9.77
CA ALA A 13 -5.24 10.91 11.22
C ALA A 13 -4.66 9.63 11.84
N VAL A 14 -4.88 8.46 11.22
CA VAL A 14 -4.22 7.22 11.62
C VAL A 14 -2.73 7.25 11.31
N LEU A 15 -2.36 7.63 10.08
CA LEU A 15 -0.95 7.68 9.67
C LEU A 15 -0.15 8.69 10.51
N ASP A 16 -0.77 9.82 10.87
CA ASP A 16 -0.14 10.86 11.66
C ASP A 16 0.32 10.35 13.04
N LYS A 17 -0.45 9.46 13.68
CA LYS A 17 -0.05 8.81 14.95
C LYS A 17 1.27 8.03 14.86
N TYR A 18 1.63 7.58 13.66
CA TYR A 18 2.89 6.86 13.40
C TYR A 18 3.99 7.76 12.83
N GLY A 19 3.74 9.06 12.69
CA GLY A 19 4.62 10.03 12.03
C GLY A 19 4.73 9.79 10.52
N LEU A 20 3.66 9.29 9.89
CA LEU A 20 3.60 8.98 8.47
C LEU A 20 2.58 9.87 7.76
N ASN A 21 2.67 9.94 6.44
CA ASN A 21 1.65 10.53 5.58
C ASN A 21 1.45 9.65 4.33
N ALA A 22 0.41 9.95 3.54
CA ALA A 22 0.06 9.15 2.37
C ALA A 22 1.20 9.06 1.33
N ALA A 23 1.89 10.16 1.05
CA ALA A 23 3.01 10.20 0.11
C ALA A 23 4.16 9.27 0.54
N MET A 24 4.46 9.20 1.84
CA MET A 24 5.46 8.26 2.37
C MET A 24 5.03 6.80 2.12
N VAL A 25 3.77 6.47 2.36
CA VAL A 25 3.22 5.13 2.13
C VAL A 25 3.29 4.77 0.64
N ALA A 26 2.79 5.65 -0.24
CA ALA A 26 2.82 5.42 -1.68
C ALA A 26 4.24 5.24 -2.22
N ARG A 27 5.17 6.10 -1.79
CA ARG A 27 6.59 5.97 -2.15
C ARG A 27 7.14 4.60 -1.72
N ARG A 28 6.86 4.17 -0.49
CA ARG A 28 7.35 2.89 0.01
C ARG A 28 6.74 1.70 -0.76
N MET A 29 5.46 1.77 -1.10
CA MET A 29 4.82 0.77 -1.96
C MET A 29 5.49 0.73 -3.34
N GLN A 30 5.74 1.89 -3.96
CA GLN A 30 6.41 1.96 -5.27
C GLN A 30 7.82 1.36 -5.22
N GLU A 31 8.60 1.67 -4.17
CA GLU A 31 9.94 1.10 -3.98
C GLU A 31 9.91 -0.43 -3.88
N LEU A 32 8.92 -1.00 -3.19
CA LEU A 32 8.74 -2.44 -3.04
C LEU A 32 8.23 -3.09 -4.33
N THR A 33 7.28 -2.46 -5.04
CA THR A 33 6.82 -2.90 -6.36
C THR A 33 7.97 -2.95 -7.36
N ASN A 34 8.81 -1.92 -7.40
CA ASN A 34 9.99 -1.88 -8.28
C ASN A 34 11.01 -2.99 -7.98
N GLN A 35 11.11 -3.41 -6.71
CA GLN A 35 11.95 -4.54 -6.32
C GLN A 35 11.32 -5.87 -6.70
N ALA A 36 10.03 -6.04 -6.42
CA ALA A 36 9.25 -7.24 -6.74
C ALA A 36 9.26 -7.58 -8.25
N GLN A 37 9.15 -6.56 -9.11
CA GLN A 37 9.21 -6.71 -10.57
C GLN A 37 10.48 -7.42 -11.05
N ARG A 38 11.61 -7.21 -10.35
CA ARG A 38 12.90 -7.85 -10.71
C ARG A 38 12.85 -9.37 -10.51
N GLY A 39 11.92 -9.86 -9.69
CA GLY A 39 11.76 -11.26 -9.34
C GLY A 39 10.86 -12.03 -10.32
N LEU A 40 10.17 -11.35 -11.23
CA LEU A 40 9.35 -11.97 -12.29
C LEU A 40 8.42 -13.09 -11.77
N GLY A 41 7.65 -12.78 -10.71
CA GLY A 41 6.73 -13.74 -10.08
C GLY A 41 7.37 -14.63 -9.00
N THR A 42 8.61 -14.34 -8.60
CA THR A 42 9.26 -14.99 -7.46
C THR A 42 9.39 -14.03 -6.28
N TRP A 43 9.49 -14.59 -5.06
CA TRP A 43 9.73 -13.83 -3.84
C TRP A 43 11.16 -13.27 -3.82
N ILE A 44 11.28 -11.99 -3.50
CA ILE A 44 12.53 -11.30 -3.23
C ILE A 44 12.56 -10.86 -1.77
N ASP A 45 13.62 -11.23 -1.06
CA ASP A 45 13.88 -10.76 0.30
C ASP A 45 14.34 -9.30 0.29
N VAL A 46 13.78 -8.51 1.19
CA VAL A 46 14.02 -7.09 1.34
C VAL A 46 14.23 -6.73 2.80
N ASN A 47 14.96 -5.64 3.06
CA ASN A 47 15.34 -5.20 4.40
C ASN A 47 16.05 -6.31 5.23
N GLY A 48 16.96 -7.06 4.62
CA GLY A 48 17.67 -8.14 5.31
C GLY A 48 16.79 -9.34 5.68
N GLY A 49 15.72 -9.61 4.92
CA GLY A 49 14.81 -10.75 5.12
C GLY A 49 13.62 -10.46 6.03
N ARG A 50 13.50 -9.24 6.58
CA ARG A 50 12.33 -8.83 7.39
C ARG A 50 11.05 -8.76 6.58
N LEU A 51 11.18 -8.48 5.30
CA LEU A 51 10.09 -8.45 4.35
C LEU A 51 10.45 -9.35 3.17
N ARG A 52 9.45 -9.95 2.55
CA ARG A 52 9.57 -10.55 1.22
C ARG A 52 8.51 -9.97 0.30
N VAL A 53 8.87 -9.69 -0.95
CA VAL A 53 7.97 -9.08 -1.93
C VAL A 53 7.89 -9.91 -3.20
N MET A 54 6.71 -9.93 -3.81
CA MET A 54 6.45 -10.57 -5.09
C MET A 54 5.45 -9.72 -5.87
N SER A 55 5.53 -9.74 -7.20
CA SER A 55 4.55 -9.10 -8.06
C SER A 55 4.02 -10.05 -9.12
N GLU A 56 2.72 -9.98 -9.36
CA GLU A 56 2.03 -10.67 -10.44
C GLU A 56 1.45 -9.65 -11.42
N GLU A 57 1.67 -9.88 -12.71
CA GLU A 57 1.20 -8.98 -13.77
C GLU A 57 0.07 -9.62 -14.55
N TYR A 58 -1.03 -8.87 -14.71
CA TYR A 58 -2.19 -9.28 -15.48
C TYR A 58 -2.38 -8.36 -16.69
N LYS A 59 -2.98 -8.89 -17.76
CA LYS A 59 -3.31 -8.09 -18.93
C LYS A 59 -4.33 -6.99 -18.58
N GLY A 60 -4.09 -5.80 -19.11
CA GLY A 60 -5.00 -4.66 -19.01
C GLY A 60 -4.38 -3.48 -18.28
N LEU A 61 -5.07 -2.35 -18.34
CA LEU A 61 -4.67 -1.10 -17.70
C LEU A 61 -5.82 -0.58 -16.82
N LEU A 62 -5.45 0.04 -15.72
CA LEU A 62 -6.34 0.70 -14.78
C LEU A 62 -6.25 2.21 -14.97
N VAL A 63 -7.35 2.91 -14.69
CA VAL A 63 -7.45 4.37 -14.78
C VAL A 63 -7.92 4.93 -13.45
N CYS A 64 -7.51 6.16 -13.14
CA CYS A 64 -7.96 6.83 -11.92
C CYS A 64 -9.46 7.17 -12.01
N PRO A 65 -10.28 6.81 -10.99
CA PRO A 65 -11.70 7.13 -10.97
C PRO A 65 -11.98 8.64 -10.79
N TRP A 66 -11.00 9.43 -10.33
CA TRP A 66 -11.09 10.89 -10.24
C TRP A 66 -10.67 11.63 -11.52
N GLY A 67 -10.41 10.91 -12.60
CA GLY A 67 -10.11 11.53 -13.90
C GLY A 67 -8.69 12.12 -14.01
N HIS A 68 -7.78 11.80 -13.08
CA HIS A 68 -6.37 12.14 -13.26
C HIS A 68 -5.80 11.45 -14.50
N PRO A 69 -5.01 12.18 -15.33
CA PRO A 69 -4.38 11.60 -16.51
C PRO A 69 -3.35 10.56 -16.08
N GLY A 70 -3.55 9.31 -16.51
CA GLY A 70 -2.64 8.22 -16.18
C GLY A 70 -3.22 6.86 -16.60
N ARG A 71 -2.32 5.90 -16.80
CA ARG A 71 -2.65 4.48 -17.01
C ARG A 71 -1.74 3.68 -16.10
N TYR A 72 -2.31 2.80 -15.30
CA TYR A 72 -1.60 2.00 -14.31
C TYR A 72 -1.68 0.54 -14.70
N ASP A 73 -0.58 -0.20 -14.55
CA ASP A 73 -0.59 -1.63 -14.87
C ASP A 73 -1.55 -2.36 -13.95
N LYS A 74 -2.23 -3.38 -14.48
CA LYS A 74 -2.96 -4.35 -13.64
C LYS A 74 -1.96 -5.32 -12.98
N ARG A 75 -1.05 -4.76 -12.20
CA ARG A 75 -0.07 -5.49 -11.39
C ARG A 75 -0.59 -5.60 -9.97
N ILE A 76 -0.38 -6.75 -9.35
CA ILE A 76 -0.60 -6.98 -7.93
C ILE A 76 0.76 -7.17 -7.28
N THR A 77 1.10 -6.31 -6.34
CA THR A 77 2.28 -6.47 -5.47
C THR A 77 1.82 -7.03 -4.14
N ILE A 78 2.51 -8.06 -3.66
CA ILE A 78 2.29 -8.69 -2.36
C ILE A 78 3.57 -8.52 -1.56
N VAL A 79 3.44 -7.99 -0.35
CA VAL A 79 4.51 -7.99 0.65
C VAL A 79 4.08 -8.83 1.83
N GLU A 80 5.01 -9.62 2.34
CA GLU A 80 4.84 -10.32 3.61
C GLU A 80 5.89 -9.87 4.61
N CYS A 81 5.49 -9.81 5.87
CA CYS A 81 6.38 -9.72 7.03
C CYS A 81 6.35 -11.07 7.75
N PRO A 82 7.32 -11.97 7.49
CA PRO A 82 7.30 -13.32 8.06
C PRO A 82 7.29 -13.34 9.59
N GLU A 83 8.01 -12.41 10.23
CA GLU A 83 8.08 -12.30 11.69
C GLU A 83 6.72 -12.03 12.34
N LYS A 84 5.85 -11.27 11.66
CA LYS A 84 4.51 -10.91 12.16
C LYS A 84 3.41 -11.83 11.61
N GLY A 85 3.72 -12.67 10.62
CA GLY A 85 2.72 -13.48 9.91
C GLY A 85 1.67 -12.61 9.18
N GLN A 86 2.06 -11.41 8.76
CA GLN A 86 1.17 -10.43 8.14
C GLN A 86 1.51 -10.20 6.68
N THR A 87 0.48 -9.92 5.89
CA THR A 87 0.58 -9.69 4.44
C THR A 87 -0.17 -8.42 4.07
N LEU A 88 0.37 -7.68 3.10
CA LEU A 88 -0.33 -6.58 2.45
C LEU A 88 -0.25 -6.73 0.94
N THR A 89 -1.33 -6.40 0.26
CA THR A 89 -1.46 -6.51 -1.19
C THR A 89 -1.98 -5.21 -1.76
N TRP A 90 -1.42 -4.75 -2.87
CA TRP A 90 -1.88 -3.55 -3.58
C TRP A 90 -1.70 -3.66 -5.08
N SER A 91 -2.45 -2.84 -5.81
CA SER A 91 -2.24 -2.58 -7.23
C SER A 91 -1.45 -1.30 -7.47
N ASP A 92 -0.92 -1.11 -8.67
CA ASP A 92 -0.32 0.15 -9.09
C ASP A 92 -1.32 1.32 -9.00
N LEU A 93 -2.62 1.06 -9.22
CA LEU A 93 -3.65 2.08 -9.04
C LEU A 93 -3.75 2.49 -7.57
N ASN A 94 -3.65 1.56 -6.62
CA ASN A 94 -3.69 1.92 -5.18
C ASN A 94 -2.55 2.86 -4.81
N ILE A 95 -1.35 2.67 -5.36
CA ILE A 95 -0.22 3.58 -5.15
C ILE A 95 -0.59 5.00 -5.57
N HIS A 96 -1.17 5.15 -6.78
CA HIS A 96 -1.62 6.45 -7.26
C HIS A 96 -2.73 7.06 -6.41
N LEU A 97 -3.72 6.25 -6.00
CA LEU A 97 -4.84 6.73 -5.18
C LEU A 97 -4.36 7.26 -3.82
N ILE A 98 -3.40 6.57 -3.22
CA ILE A 98 -2.79 7.00 -1.97
C ILE A 98 -1.96 8.27 -2.20
N ASP A 99 -1.11 8.31 -3.22
CA ASP A 99 -0.20 9.45 -3.46
C ASP A 99 -0.96 10.73 -3.84
N ALA A 100 -1.87 10.63 -4.81
CA ALA A 100 -2.53 11.78 -5.40
C ALA A 100 -3.80 12.21 -4.66
N HIS A 101 -4.43 11.30 -3.90
CA HIS A 101 -5.73 11.56 -3.28
C HIS A 101 -5.77 11.24 -1.79
N GLY A 102 -4.71 10.66 -1.21
CA GLY A 102 -4.74 10.18 0.18
C GLY A 102 -5.77 9.08 0.41
N PHE A 103 -6.22 8.40 -0.65
CA PHE A 103 -7.36 7.50 -0.60
C PHE A 103 -6.91 6.04 -0.56
N PHE A 104 -7.23 5.37 0.54
CA PHE A 104 -6.86 3.98 0.80
C PHE A 104 -7.95 2.97 0.41
N GLU A 105 -8.91 3.38 -0.43
CA GLU A 105 -10.19 2.71 -0.73
C GLU A 105 -11.26 2.85 0.37
N GLY A 106 -12.53 2.64 0.02
CA GLY A 106 -13.63 2.67 0.99
C GLY A 106 -13.56 1.50 1.99
N LYS A 107 -14.02 1.72 3.22
CA LYS A 107 -14.16 0.64 4.22
C LYS A 107 -15.05 -0.49 3.66
N GLY A 108 -14.60 -1.73 3.79
CA GLY A 108 -15.27 -2.91 3.23
C GLY A 108 -14.96 -3.20 1.75
N SER A 109 -14.19 -2.35 1.07
CA SER A 109 -13.65 -2.66 -0.26
C SER A 109 -12.67 -3.83 -0.17
N ALA A 110 -12.72 -4.74 -1.15
CA ALA A 110 -11.77 -5.86 -1.24
C ALA A 110 -10.32 -5.39 -1.47
N PHE A 111 -10.12 -4.16 -1.96
CA PHE A 111 -8.81 -3.57 -2.20
C PHE A 111 -8.41 -2.55 -1.13
N ARG A 112 -9.16 -2.48 -0.02
CA ARG A 112 -8.86 -1.59 1.10
C ARG A 112 -7.49 -1.91 1.70
N ILE A 113 -6.66 -0.88 1.78
CA ILE A 113 -5.39 -0.91 2.48
C ILE A 113 -5.62 -0.24 3.84
N GLU A 114 -5.54 -1.01 4.92
CA GLU A 114 -5.69 -0.41 6.25
C GLU A 114 -4.43 0.38 6.63
N PRO A 115 -4.54 1.69 6.98
CA PRO A 115 -3.35 2.52 7.22
C PRO A 115 -2.50 2.03 8.40
N GLU A 116 -3.11 1.50 9.47
CA GLU A 116 -2.39 0.88 10.59
C GLU A 116 -1.57 -0.33 10.13
N LEU A 117 -2.14 -1.17 9.27
CA LEU A 117 -1.46 -2.36 8.74
C LEU A 117 -0.32 -1.96 7.80
N ALA A 118 -0.52 -0.95 6.97
CA ALA A 118 0.53 -0.37 6.13
C ALA A 118 1.68 0.20 6.99
N ALA A 119 1.38 0.91 8.07
CA ALA A 119 2.39 1.41 9.01
C ALA A 119 3.19 0.27 9.67
N ALA A 120 2.48 -0.76 10.15
CA ALA A 120 3.09 -1.92 10.80
C ALA A 120 3.99 -2.72 9.87
N ILE A 121 3.56 -3.04 8.64
CA ILE A 121 4.32 -3.87 7.71
C ILE A 121 5.39 -3.07 6.97
N LEU A 122 5.02 -1.94 6.37
CA LEU A 122 5.92 -1.21 5.46
C LEU A 122 7.01 -0.43 6.21
N PHE A 123 6.71 -0.01 7.45
CA PHE A 123 7.57 0.86 8.27
C PHE A 123 7.93 0.27 9.63
N HIS A 124 7.45 -0.93 9.98
CA HIS A 124 7.71 -1.57 11.28
C HIS A 124 7.27 -0.70 12.45
N LYS A 125 6.17 0.05 12.27
CA LYS A 125 5.55 0.87 13.31
C LYS A 125 4.53 0.02 14.06
N ASP A 126 4.95 -0.56 15.18
CA ASP A 126 4.07 -1.41 15.97
C ASP A 126 2.99 -0.58 16.69
N PRO A 127 1.72 -1.01 16.67
CA PRO A 127 0.65 -0.34 17.42
C PRO A 127 0.83 -0.43 18.94
N SER A 128 1.75 -1.27 19.41
CA SER A 128 2.07 -1.50 20.83
C SER A 128 3.33 -0.77 21.30
N ALA A 129 4.01 0.02 20.45
CA ALA A 129 5.05 0.93 20.89
C ALA A 129 4.39 2.22 21.38
N GLU A 130 3.90 2.21 22.63
CA GLU A 130 3.65 3.46 23.35
C GLU A 130 4.96 4.26 23.47
N PRO A 131 4.90 5.61 23.48
CA PRO A 131 6.07 6.47 23.60
C PRO A 131 6.84 6.30 24.91
#